data_AF-A0A812W0V7-F1
#
_entry.id   AF-A0A812W0V7-F1
#
_cell.length_a   1.000
_cell.length_b   1.000
_cell.length_c   1.000
_cell.angle_alpha   90.00
_cell.angle_beta   90.00
_cell.angle_gamma   90.00
#
_symmetry.space_group_name_H-M   'P 1'
#
loop_
_entity.id
_entity.type
_entity.pdbx_description
1 polymer ?
#
loop_
_entity_poly.entity_id
_entity_poly.type
_entity_poly.pdbx_seq_one_letter_code
_entity_poly.pdbx_strand_id
1 'polypeptide(L)'
;FDSLILAHEYCFGRKRHLPPPAPPLWDCGMLLFLQIYLFLIVLTLLTTVLLVFSALADTFWYMRFTFDTKWGFALAEGFPYTAPVWMGEFGQQVRGSYWLNMLRYLAERDVDFAYWPLNGKKYSEGYFSSSGGFVYFDKPRWEDESFGLLMNDSWSVRHTWKLLDIQALMDSPVKWTPEDYPCQRQRLGNACGY
;
A
#
# COMPACT_ATOMS: atom_id res chain seq x y z
N PHE A 1 -13.37 20.99 -20.78
CA PHE A 1 -14.30 20.32 -21.73
C PHE A 1 -14.88 21.31 -22.72
N ASP A 2 -15.29 22.51 -22.32
CA ASP A 2 -15.81 23.53 -23.25
C ASP A 2 -14.82 23.96 -24.35
N SER A 3 -13.51 24.02 -24.04
CA SER A 3 -12.46 24.29 -25.02
C SER A 3 -12.31 23.20 -26.10
N LEU A 4 -12.58 21.93 -25.75
CA LEU A 4 -12.58 20.81 -26.69
C LEU A 4 -13.82 20.84 -27.59
N ILE A 5 -14.98 21.20 -27.02
CA ILE A 5 -16.22 21.39 -27.77
C ILE A 5 -16.06 22.56 -28.75
N LEU A 6 -15.48 23.69 -28.32
CA LEU A 6 -15.23 24.84 -29.18
C LEU A 6 -14.23 24.51 -30.30
N ALA A 7 -13.13 23.83 -30.00
CA ALA A 7 -12.15 23.40 -31.00
C ALA A 7 -12.77 22.41 -32.00
N HIS A 8 -13.60 21.49 -31.53
CA HIS A 8 -14.33 20.55 -32.39
C HIS A 8 -15.36 21.27 -33.27
N GLU A 9 -16.15 22.20 -32.71
CA GLU A 9 -17.09 23.01 -33.49
C GLU A 9 -16.39 23.89 -34.54
N TYR A 10 -15.21 24.44 -34.19
CA TYR A 10 -14.37 25.27 -35.06
C TYR A 10 -13.71 24.47 -36.19
N CYS A 11 -13.20 23.27 -35.90
CA CYS A 11 -12.46 22.45 -36.87
C CYS A 11 -13.33 21.49 -37.69
N PHE A 12 -14.47 21.04 -37.16
CA PHE A 12 -15.37 20.10 -37.84
C PHE A 12 -16.70 20.73 -38.29
N GLY A 13 -16.86 22.05 -38.11
CA GLY A 13 -17.87 22.84 -38.80
C GLY A 13 -19.31 22.44 -38.50
N ARG A 14 -19.81 22.74 -37.30
CA ARG A 14 -21.27 22.77 -37.07
C ARG A 14 -21.81 24.16 -37.39
N LYS A 15 -22.61 24.23 -38.47
CA LYS A 15 -23.26 25.40 -39.05
C LYS A 15 -23.83 26.36 -38.00
N ARG A 16 -23.23 27.54 -37.83
CA ARG A 16 -23.93 28.76 -37.39
C ARG A 16 -24.01 29.72 -38.59
N HIS A 17 -25.04 30.55 -38.59
CA HIS A 17 -25.77 31.00 -39.79
C HIS A 17 -25.06 31.93 -40.81
N LEU A 18 -23.74 32.16 -40.74
CA LEU A 18 -22.97 32.88 -41.78
C LEU A 18 -21.52 32.33 -41.81
N PRO A 19 -20.90 32.11 -42.99
CA PRO A 19 -19.58 31.47 -43.06
C PRO A 19 -18.45 32.48 -42.82
N PRO A 20 -17.72 32.43 -41.68
CA PRO A 20 -16.35 32.93 -41.68
C PRO A 20 -15.49 32.10 -42.66
N PRO A 21 -14.39 32.65 -43.20
CA PRO A 21 -13.46 31.86 -43.99
C PRO A 21 -13.03 30.64 -43.17
N ALA A 22 -12.98 29.47 -43.83
CA ALA A 22 -12.56 28.24 -43.17
C ALA A 22 -11.18 28.45 -42.54
N PRO A 23 -10.97 28.03 -41.28
CA PRO A 23 -9.66 28.12 -40.67
C PRO A 23 -8.66 27.35 -41.53
N PRO A 24 -7.43 27.85 -41.69
CA PRO A 24 -6.44 27.12 -42.44
C PRO A 24 -6.12 25.82 -41.70
N LEU A 25 -5.93 24.73 -42.45
CA LEU A 25 -5.75 23.37 -41.92
C LEU A 25 -4.67 23.28 -40.82
N TRP A 26 -3.64 24.12 -40.89
CA TRP A 26 -2.56 24.15 -39.91
C TRP A 26 -3.04 24.60 -38.51
N ASP A 27 -4.05 25.46 -38.42
CA ASP A 27 -4.52 26.04 -37.16
C ASP A 27 -5.22 24.97 -36.29
N CYS A 28 -6.06 24.15 -36.93
CA CYS A 28 -6.67 22.98 -36.29
C CYS A 28 -5.66 21.91 -35.88
N GLY A 29 -4.62 21.69 -36.69
CA GLY A 29 -3.52 20.80 -36.35
C GLY A 29 -2.74 21.28 -35.12
N MET A 30 -2.46 22.59 -35.03
CA MET A 30 -1.75 23.19 -33.89
C MET A 30 -2.58 23.14 -32.60
N LEU A 31 -3.89 23.40 -32.66
CA LEU A 31 -4.77 23.31 -31.50
C LEU A 31 -4.86 21.88 -30.95
N LEU A 32 -5.04 20.89 -31.84
CA LEU A 32 -5.07 19.48 -31.44
C LEU A 32 -3.71 19.05 -30.85
N PHE A 33 -2.60 19.44 -31.48
CA PHE A 33 -1.26 19.14 -30.97
C PHE A 33 -1.03 19.77 -29.59
N LEU A 34 -1.42 21.02 -29.38
CA LEU A 34 -1.31 21.69 -28.07
C LEU A 34 -2.13 20.97 -27.00
N GLN A 35 -3.37 20.56 -27.31
CA GLN A 35 -4.21 19.81 -26.37
C GLN A 35 -3.59 18.45 -26.01
N ILE A 36 -3.06 17.72 -27.00
CA ILE A 36 -2.35 16.46 -26.77
C ILE A 36 -1.10 16.70 -25.91
N TYR A 37 -0.32 17.73 -26.22
CA TYR A 37 0.89 18.08 -25.48
C TYR A 37 0.59 18.42 -24.02
N LEU A 38 -0.41 19.27 -23.76
CA LEU A 38 -0.85 19.60 -22.40
C LEU A 38 -1.37 18.37 -21.65
N PHE A 39 -2.14 17.51 -22.32
CA PHE A 39 -2.61 16.24 -21.73
C PHE A 39 -1.43 15.35 -21.35
N LEU A 40 -0.42 15.20 -22.21
CA LEU A 40 0.79 14.43 -21.93
C LEU A 40 1.61 15.03 -20.78
N ILE A 41 1.68 16.35 -20.65
CA ILE A 41 2.31 17.00 -19.49
C ILE A 41 1.56 16.64 -18.21
N VAL A 42 0.23 16.76 -18.19
CA VAL A 42 -0.56 16.43 -17.01
C VAL A 42 -0.42 14.95 -16.65
N LEU A 43 -0.47 14.06 -17.65
CA LEU A 43 -0.30 12.62 -17.45
C LEU A 43 1.09 12.27 -16.88
N THR A 44 2.15 12.88 -17.40
CA THR A 44 3.52 12.66 -16.93
C THR A 44 3.74 13.22 -15.51
N LEU A 45 3.19 14.39 -15.21
CA LEU A 45 3.21 14.95 -13.85
C LEU A 45 2.48 14.05 -12.86
N LEU A 46 1.24 13.63 -13.18
CA LEU A 46 0.47 12.72 -12.33
C LEU A 46 1.20 11.40 -12.10
N THR A 47 1.76 10.81 -13.17
CA THR A 47 2.54 9.57 -13.07
C THR A 47 3.76 9.76 -12.18
N THR A 48 4.47 10.88 -12.33
CA THR A 48 5.65 11.20 -11.51
C THR A 48 5.28 11.33 -10.03
N VAL A 49 4.20 12.05 -9.73
CA VAL A 49 3.70 12.19 -8.35
C VAL A 49 3.32 10.83 -7.75
N LEU A 50 2.62 9.98 -8.51
CA LEU A 50 2.26 8.64 -8.07
C LEU A 50 3.48 7.75 -7.84
N LEU A 51 4.50 7.83 -8.71
CA LEU A 51 5.74 7.09 -8.54
C LEU A 51 6.53 7.54 -7.31
N VAL A 52 6.63 8.86 -7.09
CA VAL A 52 7.27 9.41 -5.88
C VAL A 52 6.52 9.00 -4.63
N PHE A 53 5.19 9.11 -4.63
CA PHE A 53 4.37 8.70 -3.49
C PHE A 53 4.50 7.21 -3.20
N SER A 54 4.46 6.36 -4.24
CA SER A 54 4.68 4.91 -4.13
C SER A 54 6.05 4.60 -3.52
N ALA A 55 7.11 5.28 -3.98
CA ALA A 55 8.45 5.09 -3.44
C ALA A 55 8.57 5.53 -1.97
N LEU A 56 7.85 6.58 -1.56
CA LEU A 56 7.85 7.07 -0.17
C LEU A 56 6.98 6.21 0.75
N ALA A 57 5.86 5.68 0.26
CA ALA A 57 4.90 4.93 1.06
C ALA A 57 5.51 3.66 1.69
N ASP A 58 6.47 3.03 1.01
CA ASP A 58 7.17 1.83 1.48
C ASP A 58 8.35 2.13 2.43
N THR A 59 8.64 3.40 2.71
CA THR A 59 9.75 3.77 3.61
C THR A 59 9.39 3.63 5.08
N PHE A 60 10.37 3.25 5.90
CA PHE A 60 10.20 3.22 7.37
C PHE A 60 9.79 4.58 7.92
N TRP A 61 10.37 5.66 7.39
CA TRP A 61 10.04 7.03 7.81
C TRP A 61 8.55 7.33 7.66
N TYR A 62 7.96 7.00 6.51
CA TYR A 62 6.54 7.26 6.25
C TYR A 62 5.63 6.41 7.14
N MET A 63 5.96 5.13 7.34
CA MET A 63 5.23 4.25 8.27
C MET A 63 5.27 4.80 9.69
N ARG A 64 6.46 5.15 10.19
CA ARG A 64 6.65 5.72 11.53
C ARG A 64 5.86 7.01 11.71
N PHE A 65 5.98 7.94 10.76
CA PHE A 65 5.20 9.20 10.79
C PHE A 65 3.69 8.93 10.84
N THR A 66 3.21 7.99 10.02
CA THR A 66 1.78 7.64 9.97
C THR A 66 1.32 7.02 11.28
N PHE A 67 2.06 6.08 11.85
CA PHE A 67 1.66 5.44 13.11
C PHE A 67 1.75 6.40 14.29
N ASP A 68 2.83 7.17 14.40
CA ASP A 68 2.99 8.20 15.44
C ASP A 68 1.83 9.21 15.41
N THR A 69 1.41 9.67 14.24
CA THR A 69 0.30 10.64 14.10
C THR A 69 -1.08 10.04 14.36
N LYS A 70 -1.25 8.72 14.25
CA LYS A 70 -2.55 8.06 14.44
C LYS A 70 -2.75 7.51 15.84
N TRP A 71 -1.72 6.91 16.43
CA TRP A 71 -1.83 6.24 17.73
C TRP A 71 -0.50 6.20 18.50
N GLY A 72 0.65 6.19 17.81
CA GLY A 72 1.97 6.12 18.43
C GLY A 72 2.31 7.32 19.32
N PHE A 73 1.63 8.46 19.16
CA PHE A 73 1.72 9.59 20.09
C PHE A 73 1.43 9.18 21.54
N ALA A 74 0.58 8.17 21.78
CA ALA A 74 0.28 7.69 23.12
C ALA A 74 1.49 7.05 23.82
N LEU A 75 2.52 6.65 23.07
CA LEU A 75 3.74 6.04 23.61
C LEU A 75 4.81 7.08 24.01
N ALA A 76 4.56 8.38 23.77
CA ALA A 76 5.52 9.41 24.15
C ALA A 76 5.60 9.55 25.68
N GLU A 77 6.75 9.26 26.27
CA GLU A 77 6.95 9.32 27.72
C GLU A 77 6.81 10.73 28.30
N GLY A 78 6.32 10.83 29.54
CA GLY A 78 6.29 12.09 30.30
C GLY A 78 5.13 13.03 29.97
N PHE A 79 4.15 12.60 29.18
CA PHE A 79 2.98 13.39 28.84
C PHE A 79 1.71 12.91 29.58
N PRO A 80 0.70 13.79 29.80
CA PRO A 80 -0.56 13.37 30.42
C PRO A 80 -1.37 12.34 29.61
N TYR A 81 -1.11 12.25 28.30
CA TYR A 81 -1.75 11.30 27.39
C TYR A 81 -0.94 10.01 27.20
N THR A 82 0.20 9.86 27.88
CA THR A 82 1.02 8.65 27.78
C THR A 82 0.21 7.44 28.25
N ALA A 83 0.12 6.42 27.41
CA ALA A 83 -0.61 5.19 27.68
C ALA A 83 0.04 4.00 26.96
N PRO A 84 -0.02 2.78 27.53
CA PRO A 84 0.42 1.59 26.83
C PRO A 84 -0.45 1.34 25.60
N VAL A 85 0.17 0.86 24.53
CA VAL A 85 -0.52 0.46 23.30
C VAL A 85 -0.29 -1.03 23.07
N TRP A 86 -1.38 -1.74 22.75
CA TRP A 86 -1.35 -3.14 22.36
C TRP A 86 -1.70 -3.27 20.88
N MET A 87 -0.74 -3.72 20.05
CA MET A 87 -0.99 -4.03 18.65
C MET A 87 -1.78 -5.34 18.54
N GLY A 88 -3.10 -5.22 18.41
CA GLY A 88 -4.01 -6.37 18.49
C GLY A 88 -3.83 -7.41 17.38
N GLU A 89 -3.54 -6.96 16.16
CA GLU A 89 -3.39 -7.85 15.01
C GLU A 89 -2.43 -7.25 13.99
N PHE A 90 -1.50 -8.07 13.53
CA PHE A 90 -0.69 -7.82 12.34
C PHE A 90 -0.19 -9.16 11.80
N GLY A 91 0.18 -9.17 10.52
CA GLY A 91 0.63 -10.38 9.85
C GLY A 91 1.05 -10.08 8.42
N GLN A 92 1.92 -10.93 7.87
CA GLN A 92 2.34 -10.82 6.48
C GLN A 92 2.74 -12.20 5.94
N GLN A 93 2.50 -12.42 4.65
CA GLN A 93 2.87 -13.67 3.96
C GLN A 93 4.35 -13.68 3.56
N VAL A 94 4.92 -12.51 3.33
CA VAL A 94 6.26 -12.33 2.77
C VAL A 94 7.12 -11.47 3.70
N ARG A 95 8.39 -11.85 3.92
CA ARG A 95 9.35 -11.03 4.66
C ARG A 95 9.83 -9.83 3.84
N GLY A 96 8.92 -8.89 3.58
CA GLY A 96 9.17 -7.69 2.77
C GLY A 96 9.21 -6.38 3.56
N SER A 97 9.27 -5.23 2.88
CA SER A 97 9.45 -3.90 3.46
C SER A 97 8.39 -3.59 4.52
N TYR A 98 7.12 -3.91 4.25
CA TYR A 98 6.05 -3.76 5.24
C TYR A 98 6.38 -4.52 6.55
N TRP A 99 6.75 -5.79 6.46
CA TRP A 99 7.04 -6.62 7.63
C TRP A 99 8.24 -6.08 8.41
N LEU A 100 9.33 -5.76 7.71
CA LEU A 100 10.55 -5.24 8.32
C LEU A 100 10.31 -3.88 8.99
N ASN A 101 9.61 -2.97 8.32
CA ASN A 101 9.29 -1.66 8.87
C ASN A 101 8.32 -1.77 10.06
N MET A 102 7.34 -2.68 10.00
CA MET A 102 6.39 -2.93 11.08
C MET A 102 7.12 -3.43 12.33
N LEU A 103 7.93 -4.48 12.21
CA LEU A 103 8.69 -5.01 13.35
C LEU A 103 9.68 -3.99 13.90
N ARG A 104 10.35 -3.24 13.01
CA ARG A 104 11.21 -2.13 13.43
C ARG A 104 10.45 -1.09 14.23
N TYR A 105 9.24 -0.73 13.81
CA TYR A 105 8.42 0.23 14.53
C TYR A 105 8.03 -0.30 15.92
N LEU A 106 7.56 -1.55 16.00
CA LEU A 106 7.18 -2.18 17.27
C LEU A 106 8.38 -2.26 18.23
N ALA A 107 9.57 -2.58 17.70
CA ALA A 107 10.81 -2.61 18.46
C ALA A 107 11.26 -1.21 18.94
N GLU A 108 11.30 -0.20 18.05
CA GLU A 108 11.72 1.16 18.40
C GLU A 108 10.76 1.85 19.38
N ARG A 109 9.50 1.42 19.43
CA ARG A 109 8.44 2.02 20.25
C ARG A 109 8.03 1.17 21.46
N ASP A 110 8.69 0.04 21.68
CA ASP A 110 8.42 -0.91 22.77
C ASP A 110 6.92 -1.26 22.87
N VAL A 111 6.34 -1.68 21.74
CA VAL A 111 4.90 -1.95 21.63
C VAL A 111 4.61 -3.42 21.86
N ASP A 112 3.81 -3.71 22.88
CA ASP A 112 3.24 -5.04 23.11
C ASP A 112 2.27 -5.43 21.98
N PHE A 113 2.15 -6.72 21.69
CA PHE A 113 1.38 -7.18 20.54
C PHE A 113 0.72 -8.55 20.74
N ALA A 114 -0.33 -8.78 19.95
CA ALA A 114 -0.85 -10.09 19.62
C ALA A 114 -0.66 -10.36 18.11
N TYR A 115 -0.18 -11.55 17.77
CA TYR A 115 0.08 -11.94 16.39
C TYR A 115 -1.11 -12.68 15.78
N TRP A 116 -1.50 -12.34 14.54
CA TRP A 116 -2.57 -13.02 13.81
C TRP A 116 -2.11 -13.67 12.50
N PRO A 117 -2.50 -14.93 12.22
CA PRO A 117 -3.02 -15.96 13.13
C PRO A 117 -1.93 -16.92 13.61
N LEU A 118 -2.18 -17.61 14.71
CA LEU A 118 -1.31 -18.70 15.17
C LEU A 118 -1.36 -19.89 14.21
N ASN A 119 -2.56 -20.39 13.94
CA ASN A 119 -2.82 -21.41 12.93
C ASN A 119 -3.06 -20.74 11.57
N GLY A 120 -2.50 -21.28 10.48
CA GLY A 120 -2.71 -20.74 9.12
C GLY A 120 -4.11 -20.96 8.56
N LYS A 121 -5.16 -20.71 9.35
CA LYS A 121 -6.57 -20.84 8.98
C LYS A 121 -7.37 -19.64 9.45
N LYS A 122 -8.32 -19.20 8.63
CA LYS A 122 -9.35 -18.25 9.02
C LYS A 122 -10.73 -18.80 8.67
N TYR A 123 -11.70 -18.54 9.54
CA TYR A 123 -13.09 -18.79 9.20
C TYR A 123 -13.58 -17.66 8.31
N SER A 124 -14.22 -18.00 7.20
CA SER A 124 -14.65 -17.03 6.22
C SER A 124 -16.06 -17.35 5.72
N GLU A 125 -16.87 -16.31 5.64
CA GLU A 125 -18.22 -16.36 5.08
C GLU A 125 -18.25 -15.97 3.60
N GLY A 126 -17.13 -15.49 3.05
CA GLY A 126 -17.07 -14.96 1.70
C GLY A 126 -15.74 -14.31 1.35
N TYR A 127 -15.72 -13.56 0.25
CA TYR A 127 -14.54 -12.83 -0.21
C TYR A 127 -14.96 -11.51 -0.85
N PHE A 128 -14.06 -10.54 -0.90
CA PHE A 128 -14.27 -9.32 -1.67
C PHE A 128 -14.00 -9.60 -3.15
N SER A 129 -15.00 -9.35 -4.00
CA SER A 129 -14.85 -9.41 -5.44
C SER A 129 -13.93 -8.29 -5.95
N SER A 130 -13.44 -8.43 -7.18
CA SER A 130 -12.71 -7.35 -7.86
C SER A 130 -13.54 -6.08 -8.05
N SER A 131 -14.87 -6.18 -8.01
CA SER A 131 -15.79 -5.03 -8.03
C SER A 131 -16.02 -4.39 -6.65
N GLY A 132 -15.39 -4.90 -5.58
CA GLY A 132 -15.48 -4.36 -4.22
C GLY A 132 -16.70 -4.83 -3.41
N GLY A 133 -17.54 -5.70 -3.98
CA GLY A 133 -18.66 -6.31 -3.27
C GLY A 133 -18.23 -7.51 -2.44
N PHE A 134 -18.79 -7.70 -1.25
CA PHE A 134 -18.61 -8.94 -0.49
C PHE A 134 -19.49 -10.05 -1.09
N VAL A 135 -18.86 -11.14 -1.53
CA VAL A 135 -19.52 -12.31 -2.10
C VAL A 135 -19.51 -13.43 -1.07
N TYR A 136 -20.69 -13.79 -0.58
CA TYR A 136 -20.86 -14.88 0.36
C TYR A 136 -20.58 -16.23 -0.31
N PHE A 137 -20.00 -17.15 0.44
CA PHE A 137 -19.96 -18.56 0.08
C PHE A 137 -21.33 -19.21 0.33
N ASP A 138 -21.62 -20.29 -0.40
CA ASP A 138 -22.84 -21.08 -0.17
C ASP A 138 -22.92 -21.59 1.29
N LYS A 139 -21.76 -21.89 1.87
CA LYS A 139 -21.59 -22.24 3.29
C LYS A 139 -20.29 -21.62 3.79
N PRO A 140 -20.29 -21.00 4.99
CA PRO A 140 -19.06 -20.58 5.64
C PRO A 140 -18.09 -21.75 5.83
N ARG A 141 -16.80 -21.47 5.71
CA ARG A 141 -15.75 -22.50 5.76
C ARG A 141 -14.44 -21.95 6.29
N TRP A 142 -13.57 -22.87 6.70
CA TRP A 142 -12.19 -22.54 6.99
C TRP A 142 -11.39 -22.41 5.69
N GLU A 143 -10.71 -21.29 5.54
CA GLU A 143 -9.82 -21.01 4.41
C GLU A 143 -8.37 -20.96 4.90
N ASP A 144 -7.43 -21.24 4.00
CA ASP A 144 -5.99 -21.12 4.31
C ASP A 144 -5.63 -19.65 4.52
N GLU A 145 -5.06 -19.33 5.68
CA GLU A 145 -4.54 -18.00 6.00
C GLU A 145 -3.01 -18.03 5.90
N SER A 146 -2.53 -17.28 4.91
CA SER A 146 -1.12 -17.14 4.57
C SER A 146 -0.28 -16.52 5.69
N PHE A 147 -0.90 -15.77 6.59
CA PHE A 147 -0.21 -15.11 7.69
C PHE A 147 0.12 -16.05 8.85
N GLY A 148 -0.34 -17.31 8.84
CA GLY A 148 -0.10 -18.27 9.92
C GLY A 148 1.37 -18.47 10.31
N LEU A 149 1.62 -18.67 11.60
CA LEU A 149 2.91 -19.17 12.13
C LEU A 149 3.04 -20.69 11.95
N LEU A 150 1.95 -21.41 12.21
CA LEU A 150 1.89 -22.86 12.17
C LEU A 150 1.16 -23.37 10.92
N MET A 151 1.52 -24.59 10.52
CA MET A 151 0.80 -25.38 9.53
C MET A 151 -0.53 -25.88 10.10
N ASN A 152 -1.34 -26.54 9.27
CA ASN A 152 -2.68 -27.00 9.66
C ASN A 152 -2.65 -28.09 10.75
N ASP A 153 -1.51 -28.74 10.95
CA ASP A 153 -1.28 -29.70 12.03
C ASP A 153 -1.08 -29.02 13.41
N SER A 154 -1.05 -27.68 13.45
CA SER A 154 -0.80 -26.88 14.67
C SER A 154 0.51 -27.23 15.39
N TRP A 155 1.47 -27.81 14.65
CA TRP A 155 2.75 -28.26 15.20
C TRP A 155 3.91 -27.80 14.33
N SER A 156 3.81 -28.02 13.02
CA SER A 156 4.88 -27.68 12.09
C SER A 156 4.90 -26.17 11.84
N VAL A 157 6.08 -25.57 11.84
CA VAL A 157 6.26 -24.14 11.53
C VAL A 157 6.09 -23.91 10.03
N ARG A 158 5.23 -22.95 9.65
CA ARG A 158 4.98 -22.61 8.24
C ARG A 158 6.12 -21.80 7.64
N HIS A 159 6.61 -20.81 8.38
CA HIS A 159 7.67 -19.92 7.95
C HIS A 159 8.65 -19.66 9.10
N THR A 160 9.83 -20.29 9.05
CA THR A 160 10.84 -20.17 10.11
C THR A 160 11.24 -18.72 10.38
N TRP A 161 11.45 -17.92 9.33
CA TRP A 161 11.83 -16.51 9.46
C TRP A 161 10.81 -15.71 10.27
N LYS A 162 9.52 -15.99 10.10
CA LYS A 162 8.43 -15.25 10.75
C LYS A 162 8.39 -15.56 12.24
N LEU A 163 8.51 -16.85 12.59
CA LEU A 163 8.56 -17.27 13.99
C LEU A 163 9.77 -16.66 14.71
N LEU A 164 10.95 -16.71 14.07
CA LEU A 164 12.18 -16.16 14.65
C LEU A 164 12.11 -14.64 14.83
N ASP A 165 11.61 -13.92 13.82
CA ASP A 165 11.39 -12.47 13.90
C ASP A 165 10.45 -12.11 15.07
N ILE A 166 9.33 -12.83 15.23
CA ILE A 166 8.38 -12.62 16.33
C ILE A 166 9.00 -12.96 17.68
N GLN A 167 9.75 -14.05 17.79
CA GLN A 167 10.44 -14.42 19.04
C GLN A 167 11.48 -13.38 19.46
N ALA A 168 12.23 -12.82 18.51
CA ALA A 168 13.19 -11.76 18.80
C ALA A 168 12.51 -10.44 19.23
N LEU A 169 11.29 -10.18 18.73
CA LEU A 169 10.46 -9.04 19.16
C LEU A 169 9.90 -9.23 20.59
N MET A 170 9.75 -10.47 21.08
CA MET A 170 9.25 -10.75 22.43
C MET A 170 10.27 -10.54 23.55
N ASP A 171 11.55 -10.39 23.21
CA ASP A 171 12.60 -10.15 24.21
C ASP A 171 12.48 -8.75 24.82
N SER A 172 12.85 -8.59 26.09
CA SER A 172 12.98 -7.28 26.75
C SER A 172 14.40 -7.12 27.35
N PRO A 173 15.22 -6.16 26.88
CA PRO A 173 14.95 -5.28 25.74
C PRO A 173 14.86 -6.07 24.43
N VAL A 174 14.13 -5.51 23.47
CA VAL A 174 13.95 -6.11 22.14
C VAL A 174 15.30 -6.35 21.48
N LYS A 175 15.54 -7.59 21.02
CA LYS A 175 16.78 -7.97 20.33
C LYS A 175 16.67 -7.97 18.81
N TRP A 176 15.45 -7.84 18.29
CA TRP A 176 15.18 -7.91 16.86
C TRP A 176 15.95 -6.84 16.08
N THR A 177 16.65 -7.26 15.02
CA THR A 177 17.20 -6.37 14.01
C THR A 177 16.77 -6.81 12.60
N PRO A 178 16.62 -5.88 11.63
CA PRO A 178 16.31 -6.23 10.25
C PRO A 178 17.31 -7.23 9.64
N GLU A 179 18.57 -7.19 10.10
CA GLU A 179 19.70 -7.97 9.62
C GLU A 179 19.76 -9.41 10.14
N ASP A 180 19.02 -9.77 11.20
CA ASP A 180 19.10 -11.08 11.87
C ASP A 180 18.88 -12.26 10.90
N TYR A 181 18.05 -12.06 9.88
CA TYR A 181 17.83 -13.01 8.80
C TYR A 181 17.93 -12.30 7.45
N PRO A 182 18.79 -12.75 6.52
CA PRO A 182 18.88 -12.10 5.22
C PRO A 182 17.55 -12.26 4.48
N CYS A 183 16.95 -11.12 4.12
CA CYS A 183 15.80 -11.14 3.22
C CYS A 183 16.21 -11.80 1.89
N GLN A 184 15.34 -12.64 1.32
CA GLN A 184 15.62 -13.35 0.06
C GLN A 184 15.62 -12.38 -1.13
N ARG A 185 16.64 -11.53 -1.24
CA ARG A 185 16.73 -10.43 -2.23
C ARG A 185 16.69 -10.94 -3.67
N GLN A 186 17.13 -12.18 -3.92
CA GLN A 186 16.98 -12.85 -5.22
C GLN A 186 15.51 -13.04 -5.63
N ARG A 187 14.61 -13.26 -4.66
CA ARG A 187 13.18 -13.49 -4.90
C ARG A 187 12.33 -12.23 -4.72
N LEU A 188 12.72 -11.39 -3.77
CA LEU A 188 11.92 -10.25 -3.30
C LEU A 188 12.42 -8.90 -3.82
N GLY A 189 13.64 -8.83 -4.37
CA GLY A 189 14.20 -7.61 -4.96
C GLY A 189 14.14 -6.43 -4.00
N ASN A 190 13.53 -5.33 -4.47
CA ASN A 190 13.36 -4.09 -3.70
C ASN A 190 12.42 -4.24 -2.49
N ALA A 191 11.61 -5.29 -2.44
CA ALA A 191 10.77 -5.56 -1.28
C ALA A 191 11.57 -6.00 -0.06
N CYS A 192 12.89 -6.22 -0.15
CA CYS A 192 13.73 -6.43 1.01
C CYS A 192 14.12 -5.13 1.76
N GLY A 193 13.63 -3.98 1.30
CA GLY A 193 14.18 -2.69 1.71
C GLY A 193 15.57 -2.45 1.09
N TYR A 194 16.02 -1.20 1.17
CA TYR A 194 17.37 -0.80 0.76
C TYR A 194 18.39 -1.20 1.82
#